data_AF-A0A0F9FZ78-F1
#
_entry.id   AF-A0A0F9FZ78-F1
#
_cell.length_a   1.000
_cell.length_b   1.000
_cell.length_c   1.000
_cell.angle_alpha   90.00
_cell.angle_beta   90.00
_cell.angle_gamma   90.00
#
_symmetry.space_group_name_H-M   'P 1'
#
loop_
_entity.id
_entity.type
_entity.pdbx_description
1 polymer ?
#
loop_
_entity_poly.entity_id
_entity_poly.type
_entity_poly.pdbx_seq_one_letter_code
_entity_poly.pdbx_strand_id
1 'polypeptide(L)' 'MATGCTHCWIPKTTDRKGNATFRVNRKVDEEAVVRATCDECDLITWFTRAMWKKLPAANRKG' A
#
# COMPACT_ATOMS: atom_id res chain seq x y z
N MET A 1 -15.18 3.19 -13.62
CA MET A 1 -14.13 4.19 -13.41
C MET A 1 -14.69 5.27 -12.50
N ALA A 2 -14.38 5.23 -11.20
CA ALA A 2 -14.81 6.28 -10.29
C ALA A 2 -13.78 7.42 -10.35
N THR A 3 -14.08 8.42 -11.16
CA THR A 3 -13.37 9.71 -11.20
C THR A 3 -13.60 10.40 -9.86
N GLY A 4 -12.70 10.21 -8.90
CA GLY A 4 -12.82 10.80 -7.56
C GLY A 4 -12.47 9.89 -6.37
N CYS A 5 -11.93 8.68 -6.60
CA CYS A 5 -11.46 7.86 -5.48
C CYS A 5 -10.24 8.50 -4.81
N THR A 6 -10.44 9.06 -3.61
CA THR A 6 -9.35 9.40 -2.69
C THR A 6 -8.80 8.08 -2.15
N HIS A 7 -7.91 7.43 -2.90
CA HIS A 7 -7.49 6.06 -2.63
C HIS A 7 -7.08 5.85 -1.16
N CYS A 8 -7.87 5.06 -0.43
CA CYS A 8 -7.57 4.60 0.92
C CYS A 8 -6.83 3.26 0.83
N TRP A 9 -5.49 3.29 0.90
CA TRP A 9 -4.66 2.11 0.74
C TRP A 9 -4.55 1.30 2.03
N ILE A 10 -4.97 0.04 1.96
CA ILE A 10 -4.86 -0.94 3.04
C ILE A 10 -3.72 -1.92 2.67
N PRO A 11 -2.66 -2.00 3.49
CA PRO A 11 -1.59 -2.96 3.25
C PRO A 11 -2.12 -4.39 3.46
N LYS A 12 -1.91 -5.28 2.48
CA LYS A 12 -2.31 -6.69 2.56
C LYS A 12 -1.42 -7.51 3.49
N THR A 13 -0.26 -6.98 3.87
CA THR A 13 0.69 -7.65 4.77
C THR A 13 1.03 -6.69 5.88
N THR A 14 0.64 -7.04 7.10
CA THR A 14 0.90 -6.26 8.31
C THR A 14 1.68 -7.09 9.34
N ASP A 15 2.43 -6.43 10.21
CA ASP A 15 3.10 -7.07 11.34
C ASP A 15 2.12 -7.25 12.53
N ARG A 16 2.56 -7.86 13.63
CA ARG A 16 1.73 -8.09 14.82
C ARG A 16 1.24 -6.79 15.49
N LYS A 17 1.86 -5.65 15.20
CA LYS A 17 1.46 -4.32 15.66
C LYS A 17 0.58 -3.56 14.67
N GLY A 18 0.22 -4.17 13.53
CA GLY A 18 -0.64 -3.55 12.52
C GLY A 18 0.09 -2.76 11.43
N ASN A 19 1.41 -2.60 11.49
CA ASN A 19 2.13 -1.79 10.50
C ASN A 19 2.35 -2.55 9.20
N ALA A 20 2.33 -1.82 8.08
CA ALA A 20 2.66 -2.34 6.76
C ALA A 20 4.02 -3.07 6.74
N THR A 21 4.00 -4.34 6.34
CA THR A 21 5.18 -5.18 6.21
C THR A 21 5.68 -5.17 4.77
N PHE A 22 6.89 -4.65 4.57
CA PHE A 22 7.55 -4.61 3.27
C PHE A 22 8.40 -5.86 3.07
N ARG A 23 8.24 -6.53 1.94
CA ARG A 23 9.01 -7.72 1.56
C ARG A 23 9.63 -7.52 0.20
N VAL A 24 10.84 -8.04 0.02
CA VAL A 24 11.51 -8.02 -1.29
C VAL A 24 10.72 -8.91 -2.24
N ASN A 25 10.30 -8.34 -3.37
CA ASN A 25 9.65 -9.09 -4.44
C ASN A 25 10.31 -8.75 -5.76
N ARG A 26 11.40 -9.47 -6.08
CA ARG A 26 12.23 -9.27 -7.28
C ARG A 26 11.49 -9.35 -8.62
N LYS A 27 10.23 -9.82 -8.63
CA LYS A 27 9.37 -9.81 -9.82
C LYS A 27 8.69 -8.46 -10.07
N VAL A 28 8.62 -7.61 -9.05
CA VAL A 28 7.93 -6.32 -9.08
C VAL A 28 8.94 -5.18 -8.91
N ASP A 29 9.86 -5.32 -7.97
CA ASP A 29 10.89 -4.32 -7.68
C ASP A 29 12.09 -5.00 -7.00
N GLU A 30 13.29 -4.43 -7.14
CA GLU A 30 14.49 -4.91 -6.45
C GLU A 30 14.45 -4.57 -4.95
N GLU A 31 13.71 -3.53 -4.58
CA GLU A 31 13.49 -3.10 -3.20
C GLU A 31 12.35 -3.86 -2.49
N ALA A 32 12.27 -3.65 -1.18
CA ALA A 32 11.17 -4.17 -0.37
C ALA A 32 9.88 -3.36 -0.62
N VAL A 33 8.85 -4.03 -1.12
CA VAL A 33 7.53 -3.45 -1.42
C VAL A 33 6.47 -3.99 -0.48
N VAL A 34 5.39 -3.22 -0.31
CA VAL A 34 4.14 -3.68 0.31
C VAL A 34 3.05 -3.70 -0.75
N ARG A 35 2.31 -4.80 -0.82
CA ARG A 35 1.08 -4.87 -1.61
C ARG A 35 -0.02 -4.17 -0.84
N ALA A 36 -0.72 -3.24 -1.47
CA ALA A 36 -1.87 -2.56 -0.90
C ALA A 36 -3.09 -2.66 -1.82
N THR A 37 -4.27 -2.61 -1.22
CA THR A 37 -5.54 -2.57 -1.93
C THR A 37 -6.31 -1.34 -1.48
N CYS A 38 -6.93 -0.64 -2.42
CA CYS A 38 -7.81 0.46 -2.08
C CYS A 38 -9.14 -0.07 -1.53
N ASP A 39 -9.55 0.43 -0.36
CA ASP A 39 -10.83 0.08 0.29
C ASP A 39 -12.06 0.47 -0.56
N GLU A 40 -11.94 1.56 -1.32
CA GLU A 40 -13.07 2.19 -2.03
C GLU A 40 -13.28 1.67 -3.45
N CYS A 41 -12.20 1.28 -4.14
CA CYS A 41 -12.26 0.88 -5.54
C CYS A 41 -11.62 -0.47 -5.84
N ASP A 42 -11.20 -1.21 -4.81
CA ASP A 42 -10.53 -2.51 -4.89
C ASP A 42 -9.26 -2.54 -5.75
N LEU A 43 -8.74 -1.37 -6.14
CA LEU A 43 -7.52 -1.27 -6.93
C LEU A 43 -6.35 -1.86 -6.14
N ILE A 44 -5.55 -2.70 -6.79
CA ILE A 44 -4.36 -3.32 -6.18
C ILE A 44 -3.13 -2.61 -6.73
N THR A 45 -2.23 -2.22 -5.83
CA THR A 45 -0.94 -1.66 -6.22
C THR A 45 0.16 -2.10 -5.25
N TRP A 46 1.41 -1.82 -5.63
CA TRP A 46 2.60 -2.10 -4.82
C TRP A 46 3.32 -0.80 -4.54
N PHE A 47 3.70 -0.60 -3.28
CA PHE A 47 4.42 0.58 -2.84
C PHE A 47 5.78 0.20 -2.28
N THR A 48 6.83 0.90 -2.70
CA THR A 48 8.10 0.89 -1.98
C THR A 48 7.94 1.58 -0.64
N ARG A 49 8.90 1.39 0.28
CA ARG A 49 8.91 2.09 1.58
C ARG A 49 8.85 3.61 1.41
N ALA A 50 9.58 4.15 0.43
CA ALA A 50 9.62 5.59 0.16
C ALA A 50 8.26 6.10 -0.33
N MET A 51 7.60 5.39 -1.24
CA MET A 51 6.27 5.75 -1.72
C MET A 51 5.23 5.66 -0.60
N TRP A 52 5.25 4.58 0.20
CA TRP A 52 4.32 4.41 1.30
C TRP A 52 4.43 5.53 2.33
N LYS A 53 5.66 5.97 2.68
CA LYS A 53 5.86 7.09 3.61
C LYS A 53 5.35 8.43 3.07
N LYS A 54 5.41 8.64 1.75
CA LYS A 54 4.94 9.86 1.08
C LYS A 54 3.42 9.95 0.93
N LEU A 55 2.69 8.84 1.04
CA LEU A 55 1.22 8.86 0.99
C LEU A 55 0.67 9.72 2.15
N PRO A 56 -0.39 10.52 1.93
CA PRO A 56 -1.08 11.19 3.02
C PRO A 56 -1.52 10.20 4.09
N ALA A 57 -1.50 10.60 5.37
CA ALA A 57 -1.96 9.72 6.46
C ALA A 57 -3.43 9.32 6.27
N ALA A 58 -4.26 10.22 5.72
CA ALA A 58 -5.65 9.94 5.37
C ALA A 58 -5.82 8.81 4.33
N ASN A 59 -4.79 8.56 3.51
CA ASN A 59 -4.80 7.57 2.44
C ASN A 59 -4.15 6.24 2.86
N ARG A 60 -3.82 6.07 4.14
CA ARG A 60 -3.21 4.85 4.69
C ARG A 60 -3.97 4.40 5.94
N LYS A 61 -4.55 3.20 5.91
CA LYS A 61 -5.09 2.54 7.11
C LYS A 61 -4.11 1.45 7.54
N GLY A 62 -3.54 1.57 8.74
CA GLY A 62 -2.60 0.60 9.31
C GLY A 62 -1.76 1.20 10.44
#